data_AF-A0A7C5B587-F1
#
_entry.id   AF-A0A7C5B587-F1
#
_cell.length_a   1.000
_cell.length_b   1.000
_cell.length_c   1.000
_cell.angle_alpha   90.00
_cell.angle_beta   90.00
_cell.angle_gamma   90.00
#
_symmetry.space_group_name_H-M   'P 1'
#
loop_
_entity.id
_entity.type
_entity.pdbx_description
1 polymer ?
#
loop_
_entity_poly.entity_id
_entity_poly.type
_entity_poly.pdbx_seq_one_letter_code
_entity_poly.pdbx_strand_id
1 'polypeptide(L)'
;MKRTATEPIVESAILRWRHPGGKLVELGAEKLSDAELLAIIIGSGIKGRPAEKISGDLLAKFGSFKGMSNQLLERFLEIKGLGDVKVIRLAATMEIARRIVDQVLRELEK
;
A
#
# COMPACT_ATOMS: atom_id res chain seq x y z
N MET A 1 50.15 21.93 -15.77
CA MET A 1 50.31 20.59 -15.15
C MET A 1 50.14 20.80 -13.64
N LYS A 2 49.10 20.39 -12.93
CA LYS A 2 47.95 19.52 -13.18
C LYS A 2 46.71 20.19 -12.54
N ARG A 3 45.60 20.22 -13.26
CA ARG A 3 44.26 20.40 -12.68
C ARG A 3 44.01 19.11 -11.89
N THR A 4 44.01 19.16 -10.56
CA THR A 4 43.50 18.03 -9.77
C THR A 4 41.99 18.11 -9.86
N ALA A 5 41.45 17.21 -10.67
CA ALA A 5 40.04 17.06 -10.93
C ALA A 5 39.29 16.91 -9.60
N THR A 6 38.18 17.64 -9.51
CA THR A 6 37.06 17.31 -8.64
C THR A 6 36.67 15.88 -8.97
N GLU A 7 37.10 14.92 -8.15
CA GLU A 7 36.59 13.56 -8.26
C GLU A 7 35.08 13.62 -7.99
N PRO A 8 34.22 13.17 -8.93
CA PRO A 8 32.80 13.11 -8.67
C PRO A 8 32.58 12.14 -7.50
N ILE A 9 31.90 12.64 -6.47
CA ILE A 9 31.48 11.87 -5.31
C ILE A 9 30.81 10.62 -5.86
N VAL A 10 31.45 9.48 -5.62
CA VAL A 10 31.08 8.19 -6.17
C VAL A 10 29.59 7.97 -5.90
N GLU A 11 28.86 7.88 -7.00
CA GLU A 11 27.47 7.47 -7.11
C GLU A 11 27.31 6.07 -6.51
N SER A 12 27.26 6.01 -5.19
CA SER A 12 27.00 4.78 -4.45
C SER A 12 25.50 4.55 -4.48
N ALA A 13 25.12 3.68 -5.42
CA ALA A 13 23.84 3.01 -5.46
C ALA A 13 23.60 2.25 -4.13
N ILE A 14 23.08 2.95 -3.12
CA ILE A 14 22.61 2.35 -1.88
C ILE A 14 21.12 2.11 -2.07
N LEU A 15 20.68 0.85 -2.05
CA LEU A 15 19.27 0.44 -2.02
C LEU A 15 18.47 1.33 -1.05
N ARG A 16 17.67 2.27 -1.59
CA ARG A 16 17.05 3.35 -0.79
C ARG A 16 15.77 2.90 -0.09
N TRP A 17 15.02 1.94 -0.64
CA TRP A 17 13.79 1.46 -0.01
C TRP A 17 13.97 0.19 0.83
N ARG A 18 13.39 0.18 2.04
CA ARG A 18 13.35 -0.99 2.96
C ARG A 18 11.95 -1.33 3.46
N HIS A 19 10.95 -0.58 3.04
CA HIS A 19 9.55 -0.77 3.39
C HIS A 19 8.66 -0.28 2.22
N PRO A 20 7.38 -0.71 2.16
CA PRO A 20 6.46 -0.38 1.07
C PRO A 20 6.37 1.11 0.76
N GLY A 21 6.28 1.97 1.79
CA GLY A 21 6.22 3.42 1.59
C GLY A 21 7.46 4.01 0.93
N GLY A 22 8.66 3.52 1.25
CA GLY A 22 9.90 3.96 0.59
C GLY A 22 9.95 3.50 -0.86
N LYS A 23 9.48 2.26 -1.11
CA LYS A 23 9.35 1.70 -2.45
C LYS A 23 8.39 2.51 -3.30
N LEU A 24 7.27 2.96 -2.73
CA LEU A 24 6.30 3.83 -3.40
C LEU A 24 6.92 5.16 -3.83
N VAL A 25 7.69 5.79 -2.94
CA VAL A 25 8.35 7.08 -3.24
C VAL A 25 9.42 6.95 -4.32
N GLU A 26 10.20 5.86 -4.29
CA GLU A 26 11.34 5.70 -5.19
C GLU A 26 10.97 5.09 -6.53
N LEU A 27 10.05 4.11 -6.55
CA LEU A 27 9.77 3.28 -7.71
C LEU A 27 8.35 3.41 -8.26
N GLY A 28 7.46 4.16 -7.60
CA GLY A 28 6.08 4.35 -8.05
C GLY A 28 5.13 3.23 -7.63
N ALA A 29 3.82 3.52 -7.70
CA ALA A 29 2.75 2.63 -7.24
C ALA A 29 2.66 1.33 -8.06
N GLU A 30 3.00 1.39 -9.33
CA GLU A 30 2.98 0.26 -10.28
C GLU A 30 3.99 -0.84 -9.94
N LYS A 31 4.98 -0.54 -9.08
CA LYS A 31 5.97 -1.52 -8.62
C LYS A 31 5.57 -2.20 -7.32
N LEU A 32 4.47 -1.77 -6.69
CA LEU A 32 3.97 -2.37 -5.46
C LEU A 32 3.05 -3.54 -5.77
N SER A 33 3.18 -4.59 -4.98
CA SER A 33 2.17 -5.63 -4.87
C SER A 33 0.95 -5.12 -4.11
N ASP A 34 -0.19 -5.80 -4.27
CA ASP A 34 -1.42 -5.52 -3.53
C ASP A 34 -1.19 -5.52 -2.01
N ALA A 35 -0.36 -6.46 -1.51
CA ALA A 35 -0.02 -6.54 -0.09
C ALA A 35 0.77 -5.31 0.39
N GLU A 36 1.66 -4.79 -0.45
CA GLU A 36 2.44 -3.58 -0.16
C GLU A 36 1.55 -2.33 -0.17
N LEU A 37 0.61 -2.22 -1.11
CA LEU A 37 -0.38 -1.14 -1.14
C LEU A 37 -1.24 -1.14 0.13
N LEU A 38 -1.73 -2.31 0.53
CA LEU A 38 -2.48 -2.46 1.79
C LEU A 38 -1.62 -2.14 3.01
N ALA A 39 -0.33 -2.52 3.00
CA ALA A 39 0.55 -2.27 4.13
C ALA A 39 0.73 -0.76 4.36
N ILE A 40 0.78 0.02 3.28
CA ILE A 40 0.82 1.49 3.36
C ILE A 40 -0.46 2.05 3.98
N ILE A 41 -1.64 1.58 3.54
CA ILE A 41 -2.93 2.06 4.07
C ILE A 41 -3.09 1.72 5.56
N ILE A 42 -2.70 0.49 5.94
CA ILE A 42 -2.72 0.00 7.31
C ILE A 42 -1.72 0.77 8.19
N GLY A 43 -0.61 1.21 7.60
CA GLY A 43 0.44 1.97 8.27
C GLY A 43 1.33 1.03 9.09
N SER A 44 1.35 1.20 10.41
CA SER A 44 2.18 0.35 11.28
C SER A 44 1.56 -1.04 11.50
N GLY A 45 2.43 -2.03 11.69
CA GLY A 45 2.05 -3.37 12.12
C GLY A 45 1.58 -3.41 13.58
N ILE A 46 1.69 -4.57 14.20
CA ILE A 46 1.62 -4.76 15.67
C ILE A 46 2.89 -5.43 16.15
N LYS A 47 3.10 -5.52 17.48
CA LYS A 47 4.27 -6.20 18.05
C LYS A 47 4.42 -7.62 17.49
N GLY A 48 5.55 -7.89 16.83
CA GLY A 48 5.86 -9.18 16.22
C GLY A 48 5.12 -9.49 14.91
N ARG A 49 4.33 -8.57 14.36
CA ARG A 49 3.66 -8.75 13.04
C ARG A 49 3.73 -7.45 12.22
N PRO A 50 4.59 -7.37 11.20
CA PRO A 50 4.69 -6.18 10.35
C PRO A 50 3.43 -6.00 9.49
N ALA A 51 3.21 -4.79 8.98
CA ALA A 51 1.99 -4.45 8.24
C ALA A 51 1.80 -5.33 7.01
N GLU A 52 2.88 -5.68 6.33
CA GLU A 52 2.94 -6.57 5.17
C GLU A 52 2.38 -7.96 5.49
N LYS A 53 2.60 -8.47 6.70
CA LYS A 53 2.01 -9.75 7.14
C LYS A 53 0.51 -9.62 7.37
N ILE A 54 0.05 -8.51 7.96
CA ILE A 54 -1.37 -8.23 8.15
C ILE A 54 -2.08 -8.08 6.79
N SER A 55 -1.44 -7.39 5.83
CA SER A 55 -1.92 -7.27 4.46
C SER A 55 -1.99 -8.62 3.73
N GLY A 56 -1.01 -9.49 3.95
CA GLY A 56 -1.04 -10.86 3.45
C GLY A 56 -2.23 -11.64 3.98
N ASP A 57 -2.52 -11.56 5.29
CA ASP A 57 -3.69 -12.21 5.89
C ASP A 57 -5.01 -11.67 5.32
N LEU A 58 -5.09 -10.36 5.05
CA LEU A 58 -6.24 -9.73 4.40
C LEU A 58 -6.52 -10.33 3.02
N LEU A 59 -5.49 -10.39 2.17
CA LEU A 59 -5.61 -10.94 0.83
C LEU A 59 -5.87 -12.45 0.86
N ALA A 60 -5.28 -13.19 1.80
CA ALA A 60 -5.57 -14.61 1.97
C ALA A 60 -7.03 -14.85 2.38
N LYS A 61 -7.59 -13.98 3.24
CA LYS A 61 -8.97 -14.12 3.71
C LYS A 61 -10.01 -13.73 2.66
N PHE A 62 -9.76 -12.65 1.91
CA PHE A 62 -10.76 -12.05 1.02
C PHE A 62 -10.47 -12.27 -0.47
N GLY A 63 -9.30 -12.80 -0.82
CA GLY A 63 -8.88 -13.18 -2.17
C GLY A 63 -8.47 -12.02 -3.09
N SER A 64 -9.15 -10.88 -3.04
CA SER A 64 -8.89 -9.73 -3.91
C SER A 64 -9.46 -8.43 -3.34
N PHE A 65 -9.09 -7.27 -3.90
CA PHE A 65 -9.72 -5.99 -3.55
C PHE A 65 -11.24 -5.99 -3.77
N LYS A 66 -11.72 -6.64 -4.83
CA LYS A 66 -13.15 -6.85 -5.08
C LYS A 66 -13.79 -7.74 -4.01
N GLY A 67 -13.08 -8.79 -3.58
CA GLY A 67 -13.53 -9.66 -2.50
C GLY A 67 -13.65 -8.91 -1.18
N MET A 68 -12.76 -7.95 -0.92
CA MET A 68 -12.83 -7.07 0.24
C MET A 68 -14.01 -6.09 0.14
N SER A 69 -14.32 -5.51 -1.04
CA SER A 69 -15.30 -4.42 -1.17
C SER A 69 -16.73 -4.82 -0.88
N ASN A 70 -17.01 -6.12 -0.89
CA ASN A 70 -18.33 -6.69 -0.64
C ASN A 70 -18.49 -7.24 0.78
N GLN A 71 -17.62 -6.84 1.72
CA GLN A 71 -17.60 -7.39 3.09
C GLN A 71 -18.01 -6.35 4.12
N LEU A 72 -18.66 -6.84 5.18
CA LEU A 72 -18.98 -6.07 6.37
C LEU A 72 -17.69 -5.72 7.15
N LEU A 73 -17.65 -4.54 7.79
CA LEU A 73 -16.44 -4.04 8.48
C LEU A 73 -16.01 -4.95 9.64
N GLU A 74 -16.96 -5.60 10.29
CA GLU A 74 -16.76 -6.55 11.38
C GLU A 74 -15.87 -7.73 10.95
N ARG A 75 -15.95 -8.13 9.68
CA ARG A 75 -15.14 -9.22 9.11
C ARG A 75 -13.66 -8.87 9.07
N PHE A 76 -13.32 -7.59 8.98
CA PHE A 76 -11.94 -7.09 9.01
C PHE A 76 -11.39 -7.08 10.43
N LEU A 77 -12.23 -6.79 11.44
CA LEU A 77 -11.86 -6.80 12.86
C LEU A 77 -11.45 -8.20 13.35
N GLU A 78 -11.91 -9.26 12.68
CA GLU A 78 -11.47 -10.64 12.94
C GLU A 78 -9.96 -10.86 12.62
N ILE A 79 -9.32 -9.97 11.84
CA ILE A 79 -7.89 -10.10 11.51
C ILE A 79 -7.05 -9.45 12.60
N LYS A 80 -6.25 -10.27 13.29
CA LYS A 80 -5.33 -9.82 14.34
C LYS A 80 -4.36 -8.75 13.82
N GLY A 81 -4.54 -7.53 14.30
CA GLY A 81 -3.74 -6.36 13.93
C GLY A 81 -4.51 -5.27 13.20
N LEU A 82 -5.77 -5.52 12.82
CA LEU A 82 -6.72 -4.54 12.29
C LEU A 82 -7.71 -4.10 13.38
N GLY A 83 -7.35 -3.06 14.13
CA GLY A 83 -8.31 -2.35 14.98
C GLY A 83 -9.08 -1.28 14.20
N ASP A 84 -10.01 -0.61 14.87
CA ASP A 84 -10.97 0.33 14.27
C ASP A 84 -10.32 1.36 13.33
N VAL A 85 -9.24 2.00 13.78
CA VAL A 85 -8.54 3.04 12.98
C VAL A 85 -8.01 2.50 11.66
N LYS A 86 -7.59 1.23 11.61
CA LYS A 86 -7.06 0.60 10.38
C LYS A 86 -8.21 0.16 9.48
N VAL A 87 -9.29 -0.38 10.05
CA VAL A 87 -10.49 -0.77 9.32
C VAL A 87 -11.19 0.44 8.70
N ILE A 88 -11.34 1.53 9.44
CA ILE A 88 -11.93 2.79 8.94
C ILE A 88 -11.12 3.33 7.75
N ARG A 89 -9.78 3.31 7.83
CA ARG A 89 -8.92 3.74 6.71
C ARG A 89 -9.10 2.87 5.46
N LEU A 90 -9.20 1.55 5.63
CA LEU A 90 -9.47 0.64 4.51
C LEU A 90 -10.84 0.93 3.89
N ALA A 91 -11.89 1.03 4.72
CA ALA A 91 -13.24 1.33 4.28
C ALA A 91 -13.31 2.64 3.48
N ALA A 92 -12.71 3.71 4.00
CA ALA A 92 -12.66 5.00 3.32
C ALA A 92 -11.93 4.91 1.97
N THR A 93 -10.78 4.21 1.92
CA THR A 93 -10.01 4.04 0.67
C THR A 93 -10.82 3.31 -0.40
N MET A 94 -11.55 2.27 0.00
CA MET A 94 -12.35 1.46 -0.91
C MET A 94 -13.58 2.22 -1.42
N GLU A 95 -14.22 3.00 -0.57
CA GLU A 95 -15.32 3.89 -0.97
C GLU A 95 -14.84 4.97 -1.95
N ILE A 96 -13.65 5.55 -1.74
CA ILE A 96 -13.05 6.50 -2.70
C ILE A 96 -12.83 5.81 -4.05
N ALA A 97 -12.22 4.61 -4.05
CA ALA A 97 -12.01 3.85 -5.28
C ALA A 97 -13.32 3.56 -6.03
N ARG A 98 -14.37 3.16 -5.29
CA ARG A 98 -15.70 2.92 -5.84
C ARG A 98 -16.29 4.17 -6.49
N ARG A 99 -16.19 5.34 -5.83
CA ARG A 99 -16.69 6.61 -6.38
C ARG A 99 -15.95 7.03 -7.65
N ILE A 100 -14.64 6.83 -7.71
CA ILE A 100 -13.83 7.11 -8.91
C ILE A 100 -14.30 6.22 -10.07
N VAL A 101 -14.46 4.91 -9.83
CA VAL A 101 -14.94 3.97 -10.85
C VAL A 101 -16.34 4.38 -11.33
N ASP A 102 -17.27 4.68 -10.42
CA ASP A 102 -18.61 5.11 -10.78
C ASP A 102 -18.61 6.42 -11.60
N GLN A 103 -17.69 7.35 -11.31
CA GLN A 103 -17.53 8.59 -12.09
C GLN A 103 -17.03 8.30 -13.51
N VAL A 104 -15.97 7.49 -13.64
CA VAL A 104 -15.41 7.11 -14.94
C VAL A 104 -16.44 6.38 -15.80
N LEU A 105 -17.20 5.44 -15.23
CA LEU A 105 -18.24 4.71 -15.97
C LEU A 105 -19.33 5.65 -16.50
N ARG A 106 -19.78 6.63 -15.71
CA ARG A 106 -20.76 7.64 -16.16
C ARG A 106 -20.25 8.56 -17.26
N GLU A 107 -18.94 8.75 -17.37
CA GLU A 107 -18.34 9.52 -18.47
C GLU A 107 -18.28 8.71 -19.76
N LEU A 108 -18.13 7.39 -19.68
CA LEU A 108 -18.10 6.50 -20.84
C LEU A 108 -19.49 6.23 -21.44
N GLU A 109 -20.56 6.40 -20.65
CA GLU A 109 -21.96 6.26 -21.10
C GLU A 109 -22.50 7.52 -21.80
N LYS A 110 -21.73 8.61 -21.83
CA LYS A 110 -22.06 9.87 -22.50
C LYS A 110 -21.43 9.94 -23.89
#